data_AF-A0A060CLP9-F1
#
_entry.id   AF-A0A060CLP9-F1
#
_cell.length_a   1.000
_cell.length_b   1.000
_cell.length_c   1.000
_cell.angle_alpha   90.00
_cell.angle_beta   90.00
_cell.angle_gamma   90.00
#
_symmetry.space_group_name_H-M   'P 1'
#
loop_
_entity.id
_entity.type
_entity.pdbx_description
1 polymer ?
#
loop_
_entity_poly.entity_id
_entity_poly.type
_entity_poly.pdbx_seq_one_letter_code
_entity_poly.pdbx_strand_id
1 'polypeptide(L)'
;GIFDFMRALPGELLRRGMFRFVTPSEALARVPPEAARLELPEPLSWADQERDISAWNGNRIQQAALDEAFALEPAVRAHAARHAADAARVLEDWRRLLTSDHVYYMSTSTGPTATCTS
;
A
#
# COMPACT_ATOMS: atom_id res chain seq x y z
N GLY A 1 7.36 -10.00 -24.66
CA GLY A 1 6.88 -10.30 -23.29
C GLY A 1 6.15 -9.10 -22.70
N ILE A 2 5.84 -9.09 -21.40
CA ILE A 2 5.10 -7.97 -20.76
C ILE A 2 5.79 -6.61 -20.97
N PHE A 3 7.12 -6.55 -20.96
CA PHE A 3 7.86 -5.31 -21.21
C PHE A 3 7.71 -4.80 -22.65
N ASP A 4 7.72 -5.69 -23.65
CA ASP A 4 7.50 -5.29 -25.05
C ASP A 4 6.06 -4.80 -25.26
N PHE A 5 5.10 -5.47 -24.63
CA PHE A 5 3.71 -5.04 -24.62
C PHE A 5 3.57 -3.63 -24.02
N MET A 6 4.15 -3.40 -22.84
CA MET A 6 4.10 -2.09 -22.18
C MET A 6 4.82 -1.00 -22.97
N ARG A 7 5.86 -1.32 -23.74
CA ARG A 7 6.52 -0.38 -24.67
C ARG A 7 5.65 -0.03 -25.88
N ALA A 8 4.93 -1.00 -26.44
CA ALA A 8 4.11 -0.81 -27.63
C ALA A 8 2.77 -0.11 -27.32
N LEU A 9 2.21 -0.35 -26.14
CA LEU A 9 0.86 0.06 -25.76
C LEU A 9 0.60 1.58 -25.90
N PRO A 10 1.48 2.49 -25.42
CA PRO A 10 1.22 3.92 -25.54
C PRO A 10 1.09 4.40 -26.99
N GLY A 11 1.94 3.89 -27.89
CA GLY A 11 1.92 4.25 -29.30
C GLY A 11 0.60 3.84 -29.98
N GLU A 12 0.13 2.62 -29.69
CA GLU A 12 -1.13 2.13 -30.25
C GLU A 12 -2.36 2.88 -29.71
N LEU A 13 -2.37 3.26 -28.43
CA LEU A 13 -3.45 4.05 -27.83
C LEU A 13 -3.53 5.47 -28.43
N LEU A 14 -2.38 6.12 -28.60
CA LEU A 14 -2.33 7.47 -29.18
C LEU A 14 -2.71 7.47 -30.66
N ARG A 15 -2.35 6.44 -31.43
CA ARG A 15 -2.71 6.30 -32.85
C ARG A 15 -4.22 6.27 -33.08
N ARG A 16 -4.99 5.77 -32.11
CA ARG A 16 -6.46 5.72 -32.17
C ARG A 16 -7.11 7.09 -31.94
N GLY A 17 -6.37 8.09 -31.45
CA GLY A 17 -6.84 9.47 -31.25
C GLY A 17 -7.85 9.68 -30.12
N MET A 18 -8.31 8.60 -29.47
CA MET A 18 -9.34 8.64 -28.41
C MET A 18 -8.75 8.71 -26.99
N PHE A 19 -7.46 8.43 -26.83
CA PHE A 19 -6.81 8.32 -25.53
C PHE A 19 -5.78 9.42 -25.35
N ARG A 20 -5.63 9.88 -24.11
CA ARG A 20 -4.54 10.76 -23.67
C ARG A 20 -3.99 10.28 -22.34
N PHE A 21 -2.67 10.34 -22.21
CA PHE A 21 -1.99 10.12 -20.93
C PHE A 21 -2.00 11.43 -20.16
N VAL A 22 -2.37 11.36 -18.89
CA VAL A 22 -2.37 12.50 -18.00
C VAL A 22 -1.84 12.10 -16.63
N THR A 23 -1.30 13.08 -15.93
CA THR A 23 -0.92 12.94 -14.53
C THR A 23 -2.16 12.85 -13.63
N PRO A 24 -2.05 12.31 -12.40
CA PRO A 24 -3.15 12.32 -11.45
C PRO A 24 -3.72 13.71 -11.18
N SER A 25 -2.86 14.74 -11.05
CA SER A 25 -3.30 16.13 -10.82
C SER A 25 -4.10 16.68 -12.02
N GLU A 26 -3.66 16.37 -13.23
CA GLU A 26 -4.38 16.72 -14.46
C GLU A 26 -5.71 15.97 -14.61
N ALA A 27 -5.78 14.72 -14.17
CA ALA A 27 -7.03 13.97 -14.14
C ALA A 27 -8.01 14.61 -13.14
N LEU A 28 -7.54 14.91 -11.93
CA LEU A 28 -8.33 15.54 -10.87
C LEU A 28 -8.90 16.90 -11.30
N ALA A 29 -8.10 17.73 -11.98
CA ALA A 29 -8.55 19.04 -12.48
C ALA A 29 -9.71 18.96 -13.50
N ARG A 30 -10.03 17.77 -14.01
CA ARG A 30 -11.11 17.53 -14.97
C ARG A 30 -12.30 16.77 -14.36
N VAL A 31 -12.22 16.39 -13.09
CA VAL A 31 -13.33 15.75 -12.36
C VAL A 31 -14.36 16.83 -12.03
N PRO A 32 -15.64 16.65 -12.43
CA PRO A 32 -16.69 17.58 -12.04
C PRO A 32 -16.84 17.66 -10.51
N PRO A 33 -17.07 18.84 -9.91
CA PRO A 33 -17.20 18.99 -8.45
C PRO A 33 -18.20 18.03 -7.79
N GLU A 34 -19.29 17.71 -8.48
CA GLU A 34 -20.33 16.77 -8.06
C GLU A 34 -19.83 15.32 -7.94
N ALA A 35 -18.78 14.95 -8.68
CA ALA A 35 -18.13 13.65 -8.63
C ALA A 35 -16.91 13.61 -7.69
N ALA A 36 -16.60 14.72 -7.01
CA ALA A 36 -15.39 14.84 -6.19
C ALA A 36 -15.51 14.22 -4.80
N ARG A 37 -16.73 13.89 -4.35
CA ARG A 37 -16.96 13.27 -3.03
C ARG A 37 -17.00 11.76 -3.15
N LEU A 38 -16.02 11.11 -2.54
CA LEU A 38 -15.99 9.68 -2.30
C LEU A 38 -16.09 9.44 -0.79
N GLU A 39 -17.11 8.71 -0.35
CA GLU A 39 -17.26 8.32 1.05
C GLU A 39 -16.85 6.86 1.22
N LEU A 40 -15.80 6.64 2.02
CA LEU A 40 -15.30 5.32 2.38
C LEU A 40 -15.46 5.17 3.90
N PRO A 41 -16.54 4.55 4.38
CA PRO A 41 -16.81 4.46 5.82
C PRO A 41 -15.82 3.55 6.54
N GLU A 42 -15.27 2.57 5.84
CA GLU A 42 -14.32 1.60 6.36
C GLU A 42 -13.01 1.62 5.57
N PRO A 43 -11.88 1.23 6.19
CA PRO A 43 -10.62 1.04 5.48
C PRO A 43 -10.74 -0.01 4.38
N LEU A 44 -10.22 0.33 3.20
CA LEU A 44 -10.25 -0.53 2.01
C LEU A 44 -8.84 -0.78 1.49
N SER A 45 -8.67 -1.92 0.83
CA SER A 45 -7.43 -2.25 0.15
C SER A 45 -7.67 -2.82 -1.25
N TRP A 46 -6.63 -2.76 -2.07
CA TRP A 46 -6.61 -3.46 -3.36
C TRP A 46 -6.24 -4.94 -3.20
N ALA A 47 -5.72 -5.37 -2.05
CA ALA A 47 -5.24 -6.74 -1.89
C ALA A 47 -6.38 -7.71 -1.64
N ASP A 48 -6.13 -8.97 -2.02
CA ASP A 48 -6.97 -10.14 -1.77
C ASP A 48 -8.44 -9.96 -2.21
N GLN A 49 -9.27 -10.95 -1.90
CA GLN A 49 -10.68 -10.96 -2.33
C GLN A 49 -11.56 -10.08 -1.44
N GLU A 50 -11.27 -10.01 -0.15
CA GLU A 50 -12.07 -9.28 0.83
C GLU A 50 -11.97 -7.76 0.68
N ARG A 51 -10.92 -7.26 -0.02
CA ARG A 51 -10.69 -5.82 -0.30
C ARG A 51 -10.70 -4.92 0.94
N ASP A 52 -10.41 -5.49 2.09
CA ASP A 52 -10.32 -4.82 3.39
C ASP A 52 -8.87 -4.87 3.91
N ILE A 53 -8.68 -4.57 5.19
CA ILE A 53 -7.36 -4.57 5.84
C ILE A 53 -6.99 -5.92 6.48
N SER A 54 -7.80 -6.97 6.30
CA SER A 54 -7.57 -8.29 6.92
C SER A 54 -6.26 -8.93 6.47
N ALA A 55 -5.77 -8.59 5.28
CA ALA A 55 -4.47 -9.05 4.78
C ALA A 55 -3.28 -8.59 5.66
N TRP A 56 -3.43 -7.50 6.42
CA TRP A 56 -2.38 -6.96 7.30
C TRP A 56 -2.75 -6.97 8.79
N ASN A 57 -4.03 -7.11 9.14
CA ASN A 57 -4.52 -7.02 10.53
C ASN A 57 -5.60 -8.07 10.89
N GLY A 58 -5.66 -9.17 10.13
CA GLY A 58 -6.72 -10.19 10.24
C GLY A 58 -6.50 -11.24 11.33
N ASN A 59 -5.29 -11.37 11.89
CA ASN A 59 -4.98 -12.36 12.93
C ASN A 59 -4.21 -11.79 14.13
N ARG A 60 -4.13 -12.59 15.20
CA ARG A 60 -3.51 -12.17 16.47
C ARG A 60 -2.00 -11.93 16.38
N ILE A 61 -1.30 -12.61 15.47
CA ILE A 61 0.15 -12.44 15.29
C ILE A 61 0.42 -11.08 14.64
N GLN A 62 -0.35 -10.75 13.60
CA GLN A 62 -0.31 -9.45 12.94
C GLN A 62 -0.62 -8.32 13.93
N GLN A 63 -1.71 -8.45 14.68
CA GLN A 63 -2.11 -7.48 15.70
C GLN A 63 -1.02 -7.28 16.75
N ALA A 64 -0.48 -8.37 17.31
CA ALA A 64 0.60 -8.29 18.31
C ALA A 64 1.87 -7.65 17.73
N ALA A 65 2.26 -7.98 16.50
CA ALA A 65 3.43 -7.40 15.86
C ALA A 65 3.27 -5.88 15.64
N LEU A 66 2.09 -5.44 15.20
CA LEU A 66 1.77 -4.02 15.05
C LEU A 66 1.80 -3.31 16.41
N ASP A 67 1.12 -3.85 17.41
CA ASP A 67 1.05 -3.27 18.76
C ASP A 67 2.45 -3.08 19.36
N GLU A 68 3.32 -4.10 19.27
CA GLU A 68 4.71 -4.02 19.74
C GLU A 68 5.53 -3.00 18.95
N ALA A 69 5.39 -2.96 17.61
CA ALA A 69 6.10 -2.00 16.78
C ALA A 69 5.70 -0.54 17.10
N PHE A 70 4.41 -0.29 17.37
CA PHE A 70 3.93 1.04 17.77
C PHE A 70 4.29 1.38 19.22
N ALA A 71 4.32 0.39 20.13
CA ALA A 71 4.76 0.60 21.51
C ALA A 71 6.21 1.08 21.62
N LEU A 72 7.06 0.78 20.63
CA LEU A 72 8.45 1.25 20.55
C LEU A 72 8.57 2.74 20.18
N GLU A 73 7.55 3.35 19.57
CA GLU A 73 7.61 4.71 19.03
C GLU A 73 8.12 5.76 20.04
N PRO A 74 7.59 5.84 21.29
CA PRO A 74 8.02 6.85 22.24
C PRO A 74 9.49 6.69 22.63
N ALA A 75 9.95 5.45 22.79
CA ALA A 75 11.34 5.15 23.15
C ALA A 75 12.30 5.49 22.00
N VAL A 76 11.93 5.13 20.76
CA VAL A 76 12.67 5.47 19.54
C VAL A 76 12.80 6.99 19.39
N ARG A 77 11.70 7.73 19.54
CA ARG A 77 11.70 9.20 19.44
C ARG A 77 12.52 9.85 20.55
N ALA A 78 12.41 9.37 21.78
CA ALA A 78 13.17 9.89 22.91
C ALA A 78 14.68 9.60 22.78
N HIS A 79 15.06 8.45 22.20
CA HIS A 79 16.44 8.14 21.87
C HIS A 79 16.96 9.07 20.79
N ALA A 80 16.24 9.20 19.67
CA ALA A 80 16.60 10.07 18.56
C ALA A 80 16.76 11.55 18.99
N ALA A 81 15.91 12.04 19.88
CA ALA A 81 16.01 13.41 20.40
C ALA A 81 17.25 13.64 21.29
N ARG A 82 17.70 12.61 22.03
CA ARG A 82 18.87 12.70 22.93
C ARG A 82 20.19 12.42 22.23
N HIS A 83 20.16 11.68 21.12
CA HIS A 83 21.36 11.16 20.45
C HIS A 83 21.34 11.48 18.97
N ALA A 84 21.57 12.76 18.63
CA ALA A 84 21.48 13.29 17.27
C ALA A 84 22.36 12.54 16.25
N ALA A 85 23.53 12.02 16.67
CA ALA A 85 24.44 11.28 15.80
C ALA A 85 23.83 9.98 15.24
N ASP A 86 22.97 9.31 16.01
CA ASP A 86 22.37 8.02 15.66
C ASP A 86 20.87 8.11 15.32
N ALA A 87 20.28 9.29 15.51
CA ALA A 87 18.85 9.55 15.35
C ALA A 87 18.29 9.09 13.99
N ALA A 88 18.98 9.42 12.90
CA ALA A 88 18.54 9.08 11.55
C ALA A 88 18.45 7.57 11.34
N ARG A 89 19.45 6.82 11.83
CA ARG A 89 19.52 5.36 11.72
C ARG A 89 18.40 4.70 12.53
N VAL A 90 18.24 5.09 13.79
CA VAL A 90 17.24 4.48 14.69
C VAL A 90 15.80 4.76 14.22
N LEU A 91 15.53 5.97 13.71
CA LEU A 91 14.22 6.29 13.12
C LEU A 91 13.96 5.49 11.84
N GLU A 92 14.98 5.31 11.01
CA GLU A 92 14.88 4.50 9.79
C GLU A 92 14.64 3.01 10.10
N ASP A 93 15.38 2.46 11.07
CA ASP A 93 15.20 1.08 11.52
C ASP A 93 13.76 0.85 12.03
N TRP A 94 13.21 1.79 12.81
CA TRP A 94 11.81 1.72 13.25
C TRP A 94 10.80 1.82 12.10
N ARG A 95 11.03 2.71 11.12
CA ARG A 95 10.17 2.79 9.92
C ARG A 95 10.19 1.50 9.10
N ARG A 96 11.33 0.80 9.04
CA ARG A 96 11.45 -0.49 8.37
C ARG A 96 10.60 -1.56 9.05
N LEU A 97 10.56 -1.58 10.39
CA LEU A 97 9.67 -2.48 11.15
C LEU A 97 8.19 -2.26 10.82
N LEU A 98 7.81 -1.05 10.40
CA LEU A 98 6.44 -0.70 10.00
C LEU A 98 6.14 -0.98 8.52
N THR A 99 7.05 -1.61 7.77
CA THR A 99 6.76 -1.98 6.38
C THR A 99 5.64 -3.02 6.32
N SER A 100 4.68 -2.81 5.42
CA SER A 100 3.46 -3.60 5.35
C SER A 100 3.73 -5.06 4.98
N ASP A 101 4.80 -5.35 4.23
CA ASP A 101 5.22 -6.71 3.90
C ASP A 101 5.40 -7.59 5.15
N HIS A 102 5.94 -7.06 6.25
CA HIS A 102 6.15 -7.84 7.47
C HIS A 102 4.85 -8.48 7.97
N VAL A 103 3.79 -7.68 8.11
CA VAL A 103 2.50 -8.16 8.61
C VAL A 103 1.68 -8.83 7.51
N TYR A 104 1.87 -8.48 6.24
CA TYR A 104 1.27 -9.20 5.11
C TYR A 104 1.71 -10.68 5.08
N TYR A 105 3.01 -10.95 5.23
CA TYR A 105 3.55 -12.32 5.26
C TYR A 105 3.29 -13.07 6.58
N MET A 106 2.79 -12.39 7.62
CA MET A 106 2.24 -13.04 8.82
C MET A 106 0.78 -13.47 8.64
N SER A 107 0.15 -13.13 7.51
CA SER A 107 -1.21 -13.56 7.21
C SER A 107 -1.28 -15.08 7.10
N THR A 108 -2.28 -15.65 7.75
CA THR A 108 -2.62 -17.07 7.66
C THR A 108 -3.75 -17.33 6.67
N SER A 109 -4.28 -16.26 6.05
CA SER A 109 -5.28 -16.42 5.01
C SER A 109 -4.61 -17.03 3.78
N THR A 110 -5.13 -18.16 3.32
CA THR A 110 -4.75 -18.68 2.02
C THR A 110 -5.28 -17.68 0.99
N GLY A 111 -4.39 -16.90 0.37
CA GLY A 111 -4.74 -16.14 -0.83
C GLY A 111 -5.51 -17.03 -1.80
N PRO A 112 -6.40 -16.47 -2.65
CA PRO A 112 -7.45 -17.23 -3.33
C PRO A 112 -6.87 -18.47 -3.96
N THR A 113 -7.19 -19.62 -3.37
CA THR A 113 -6.87 -20.93 -3.89
C THR A 113 -7.37 -20.92 -5.32
N ALA A 114 -6.46 -20.98 -6.29
CA ALA A 114 -6.82 -21.31 -7.66
C ALA A 114 -7.38 -22.74 -7.59
N THR A 115 -8.69 -22.86 -7.36
CA THR A 115 -9.42 -24.10 -7.56
C THR A 115 -9.41 -24.35 -9.06
N CYS A 116 -8.33 -24.96 -9.52
CA CYS A 116 -8.27 -25.62 -10.81
C CYS A 116 -9.08 -26.91 -10.65
N THR A 117 -10.40 -26.80 -10.79
CA THR A 117 -11.24 -27.97 -11.03
C THR A 117 -10.87 -28.50 -12.42
N SER A 118 -10.29 -29.70 -12.41
CA SER A 118 -10.02 -30.53 -13.59
C SER A 118 -11.32 -31.03 -14.23
#